data_AF-A0A432Q5P4-F1
#
_entry.id   AF-A0A432Q5P4-F1
#
_cell.length_a   1.000
_cell.length_b   1.000
_cell.length_c   1.000
_cell.angle_alpha   90.00
_cell.angle_beta   90.00
_cell.angle_gamma   90.00
#
_symmetry.space_group_name_H-M   'P 1'
#
loop_
_entity.id
_entity.type
_entity.pdbx_description
1 polymer ?
#
loop_
_entity_poly.entity_id
_entity_poly.type
_entity_poly.pdbx_seq_one_letter_code
_entity_poly.pdbx_strand_id
1 'polypeptide(L)' 'MGKTVCFCHNYTVQDIEQDVQQHGRSTIIERIMAESKAGNCNCKENNPRGR' A
#
# COMPACT_ATOMS: atom_id res chain seq x y z
N MET A 1 14.89 4.13 -5.87
CA MET A 1 13.76 4.51 -5.00
C MET A 1 12.48 4.30 -5.79
N GLY A 2 11.69 3.27 -5.46
CA GLY A 2 10.44 2.98 -6.16
C GLY A 2 9.35 4.02 -5.85
N LYS A 3 8.34 4.12 -6.70
CA LYS A 3 7.19 5.00 -6.49
C LYS A 3 6.37 4.50 -5.29
N THR A 4 6.12 5.36 -4.30
CA THR A 4 5.26 5.04 -3.16
C THR A 4 3.81 4.85 -3.62
N VAL A 5 3.22 3.73 -3.22
CA VAL A 5 1.82 3.36 -3.52
C VAL A 5 0.94 3.63 -2.31
N CYS A 6 1.40 3.32 -1.09
CA CYS A 6 0.68 3.61 0.14
C CYS A 6 1.54 4.41 1.11
N PHE A 7 1.16 5.66 1.38
CA PHE A 7 1.87 6.54 2.31
C PHE A 7 1.61 6.21 3.79
N CYS A 8 0.51 5.54 4.12
CA CYS A 8 0.23 5.13 5.51
C CYS A 8 1.12 3.97 5.97
N HIS A 9 1.54 3.11 5.05
CA HIS A 9 2.33 1.91 5.35
C HIS A 9 3.68 1.87 4.63
N ASN A 10 4.05 2.95 3.92
CA ASN A 10 5.28 3.11 3.15
C ASN A 10 5.54 2.04 2.07
N TYR A 11 4.50 1.40 1.55
CA TYR A 11 4.65 0.44 0.46
C TYR A 11 4.95 1.13 -0.86
N THR A 12 5.90 0.57 -1.61
CA THR A 12 6.31 0.99 -2.94
C THR A 12 5.84 0.01 -4.01
N VAL A 13 5.93 0.42 -5.28
CA VAL A 13 5.71 -0.49 -6.42
C VAL A 13 6.63 -1.71 -6.35
N GLN A 14 7.89 -1.52 -5.95
CA GLN A 14 8.86 -2.61 -5.86
C GLN A 14 8.45 -3.64 -4.79
N ASP A 15 7.93 -3.18 -3.65
CA ASP A 15 7.46 -4.10 -2.60
C ASP A 15 6.30 -4.97 -3.12
N ILE A 16 5.37 -4.37 -3.88
CA ILE A 16 4.25 -5.09 -4.49
C ILE A 16 4.73 -6.09 -5.55
N GLU A 17 5.68 -5.69 -6.40
CA GLU A 17 6.26 -6.58 -7.40
C GLU A 17 6.95 -7.79 -6.76
N GLN A 18 7.74 -7.55 -5.71
CA GLN A 18 8.41 -8.62 -4.95
C GLN A 18 7.42 -9.52 -4.23
N ASP A 19 6.37 -8.95 -3.65
CA ASP A 19 5.29 -9.68 -2.98
C ASP A 19 4.51 -10.58 -3.95
N VAL A 20 4.23 -10.11 -5.16
CA VAL A 20 3.63 -10.93 -6.23
C VAL A 20 4.56 -12.06 -6.66
N GLN A 21 5.85 -11.79 -6.83
CA GLN A 21 6.83 -12.82 -7.18
C GLN A 21 6.93 -13.91 -6.11
N GLN A 22 6.80 -13.56 -4.83
CA GLN A 22 6.90 -14.49 -3.71
C GLN A 22 5.62 -15.30 -3.48
N HIS A 23 4.44 -14.67 -3.61
CA HIS A 23 3.17 -15.27 -3.20
C HIS A 23 2.24 -15.61 -4.37
N GLY A 24 2.61 -15.26 -5.61
CA GLY A 24 1.77 -15.43 -6.81
C GLY A 24 0.61 -14.44 -6.92
N ARG A 25 0.42 -13.58 -5.92
CA ARG A 25 -0.57 -12.49 -5.84
C ARG A 25 -0.06 -11.43 -4.86
N SER A 26 -0.61 -10.22 -4.90
CA SER A 26 -0.17 -9.19 -3.94
C SER A 26 -0.95 -9.26 -2.62
N THR A 27 -0.31 -9.80 -1.59
CA THR A 27 -0.80 -9.73 -0.20
C THR A 27 -0.74 -8.31 0.36
N ILE A 28 0.19 -7.47 -0.12
CA ILE A 28 0.32 -6.06 0.25
C ILE A 28 -0.92 -5.27 -0.16
N ILE A 29 -1.39 -5.44 -1.39
CA ILE A 29 -2.61 -4.78 -1.87
C ILE A 29 -3.82 -5.20 -1.05
N GLU A 30 -3.95 -6.49 -0.74
CA GLU A 30 -5.02 -7.02 0.11
C GLU A 30 -4.99 -6.38 1.51
N ARG A 31 -3.81 -6.26 2.10
CA ARG A 31 -3.63 -5.59 3.39
C ARG A 31 -4.04 -4.12 3.31
N ILE A 32 -3.57 -3.37 2.31
CA ILE A 32 -3.94 -1.95 2.13
C ILE A 32 -5.46 -1.80 2.04
N MET A 33 -6.13 -2.67 1.28
CA MET A 33 -7.60 -2.65 1.18
C MET A 33 -8.29 -2.96 2.51
N ALA A 34 -7.77 -3.93 3.27
CA ALA A 34 -8.32 -4.30 4.57
C ALA A 34 -8.17 -3.15 5.60
N GLU A 35 -6.98 -2.55 5.70
CA GLU A 35 -6.72 -1.42 6.61
C GLU A 35 -7.55 -0.19 6.25
N SER A 36 -7.67 0.10 4.95
CA SER A 36 -8.49 1.19 4.44
C SER A 36 -9.97 0.98 4.79
N LYS A 37 -10.50 -0.23 4.58
CA LYS A 37 -11.88 -0.60 4.94
C LYS A 37 -12.11 -0.56 6.46
N ALA A 38 -11.10 -0.90 7.25
CA ALA A 38 -11.16 -0.82 8.71
C ALA A 38 -11.12 0.62 9.24
N GLY A 39 -10.80 1.62 8.40
CA GLY A 39 -10.66 3.01 8.81
C GLY A 39 -9.33 3.31 9.50
N ASN A 40 -8.34 2.43 9.37
CA ASN A 40 -7.02 2.58 10.02
C ASN A 40 -6.05 3.46 9.22
N CYS A 41 -6.47 3.98 8.06
CA CYS A 41 -5.63 4.81 7.21
C CYS A 41 -5.89 6.30 7.42
N ASN A 42 -4.81 7.08 7.51
CA ASN A 42 -4.87 8.54 7.52
C ASN A 42 -4.48 9.13 6.15
N CYS A 43 -5.13 8.67 5.07
CA CYS A 43 -4.77 9.06 3.70
C CYS A 43 -4.86 10.58 3.45
N LYS A 44 -5.78 11.28 4.13
CA LYS A 44 -5.95 12.73 3.97
C LYS A 44 -4.70 13.51 4.38
N GLU A 45 -4.04 13.08 5.44
CA GLU A 45 -2.82 13.73 5.96
C GLU A 45 -1.55 13.15 5.32
N ASN A 46 -1.49 11.84 5.15
CA ASN A 46 -0.25 11.16 4.75
C ASN A 46 -0.02 11.14 3.23
N ASN A 47 -1.08 11.12 2.43
CA ASN A 47 -0.96 11.07 0.97
C ASN A 47 -0.89 12.50 0.41
N PRO A 48 0.14 12.88 -0.38
CA PRO A 48 0.24 14.20 -1.00
C PRO A 48 -0.97 14.58 -1.88
N ARG A 49 -1.77 13.59 -2.31
CA ARG A 49 -3.00 13.80 -3.09
C ARG A 49 -4.25 13.93 -2.23
N GLY A 50 -4.14 13.73 -0.91
CA GLY A 50 -5.24 13.76 0.06
C GLY A 50 -6.25 12.61 -0.07
N ARG A 51 -5.97 11.60 -0.90
CA ARG A 51 -6.83 10.45 -1.18
C ARG A 51 -6.03 9.24 -1.62
#